data_AF-A0A926TSI2-F1
#
_entry.id   AF-A0A926TSI2-F1
#
_cell.length_a   1.000
_cell.length_b   1.000
_cell.length_c   1.000
_cell.angle_alpha   90.00
_cell.angle_beta   90.00
_cell.angle_gamma   90.00
#
_symmetry.space_group_name_H-M   'P 1'
#
loop_
_entity.id
_entity.type
_entity.pdbx_description
1 polymer ?
#
loop_
_entity_poly.entity_id
_entity_poly.type
_entity_poly.pdbx_seq_one_letter_code
_entity_poly.pdbx_strand_id
1 'polypeptide(L)'
;MLIPLTRKTFETLVPAVATGPQYIYCWGKFPALLLRLLISIGGVTVILLLGSLLGEGFGFIRFLLGIMTGLYWLWGPVFWASLKNIEFRKYAYSGFWQGDVIDAFVTEELIGKEETVNERGELVIVENRERRFNLVVGDETGFTSRLQVPLKRNYQAIAIGDAAEMVVMSNRGDLGRINKTSDIYVPNHNLWVSDYPLLLRETFVEVSHQLNGQDRDAQDRDERYRSDRFESERDLQSRERYEDRDRGGAIELSRRSRRRSRNRPSTNW
;
A
#
# COMPACT_ATOMS: atom_id res chain seq x y z
N MET A 1 3.51 -10.38 1.17
CA MET A 1 3.63 -10.26 2.64
C MET A 1 2.52 -9.37 3.20
N LEU A 2 1.89 -9.78 4.30
CA LEU A 2 0.81 -9.05 4.95
C LEU A 2 1.18 -8.73 6.40
N ILE A 3 1.26 -7.45 6.74
CA ILE A 3 1.58 -6.95 8.07
C ILE A 3 0.31 -6.35 8.69
N PRO A 4 -0.20 -6.84 9.83
CA PRO A 4 -1.37 -6.26 10.47
C PRO A 4 -1.08 -4.82 10.93
N LEU A 5 -1.98 -3.88 10.60
CA LEU A 5 -1.87 -2.49 11.01
C LEU A 5 -2.68 -2.23 12.28
N THR A 6 -2.12 -1.42 13.17
CA THR A 6 -2.87 -0.95 14.33
C THR A 6 -4.00 -0.02 13.90
N ARG A 7 -5.09 0.01 14.69
CA ARG A 7 -6.23 0.88 14.42
C ARG A 7 -5.84 2.36 14.32
N LYS A 8 -4.89 2.80 15.16
CA LYS A 8 -4.39 4.18 15.16
C LYS A 8 -3.69 4.51 13.84
N THR A 9 -2.77 3.66 13.40
CA THR A 9 -2.06 3.84 12.11
C THR A 9 -3.05 3.89 10.94
N PHE A 10 -4.03 3.00 10.93
CA PHE A 10 -5.07 2.99 9.91
C PHE A 10 -5.89 4.29 9.86
N GLU A 11 -6.29 4.81 11.02
CA GLU A 11 -7.01 6.08 11.10
C GLU A 11 -6.15 7.28 10.68
N THR A 12 -4.83 7.22 10.88
CA THR A 12 -3.93 8.24 10.33
C THR A 12 -3.80 8.13 8.81
N LEU A 13 -3.79 6.91 8.25
CA LEU A 13 -3.67 6.69 6.80
C LEU A 13 -4.95 7.05 6.02
N VAL A 14 -6.12 6.72 6.57
CA VAL A 14 -7.42 7.00 5.96
C VAL A 14 -8.09 8.14 6.73
N PRO A 15 -8.16 9.36 6.17
CA PRO A 15 -8.68 10.53 6.89
C PRO A 15 -10.20 10.47 7.08
N ALA A 16 -10.71 10.96 8.22
CA ALA A 16 -12.15 10.99 8.48
C ALA A 16 -12.90 12.00 7.59
N VAL A 17 -12.24 13.12 7.31
CA VAL A 17 -12.75 14.25 6.53
C VAL A 17 -12.05 14.27 5.18
N ALA A 18 -12.74 14.80 4.17
CA ALA A 18 -12.19 14.97 2.83
C ALA A 18 -10.85 15.72 2.83
N THR A 19 -9.89 15.20 2.08
CA THR A 19 -8.63 15.89 1.77
C THR A 19 -8.73 16.70 0.48
N GLY A 20 -7.75 17.58 0.22
CA GLY A 20 -7.69 18.36 -1.03
C GLY A 20 -7.82 17.49 -2.30
N PRO A 21 -7.04 16.41 -2.46
CA PRO A 21 -7.18 15.51 -3.60
C PRO A 21 -8.57 14.84 -3.71
N GLN A 22 -9.16 14.46 -2.58
CA GLN A 22 -10.50 13.85 -2.54
C GLN A 22 -11.60 14.85 -2.89
N TYR A 23 -11.45 16.10 -2.45
CA TYR A 23 -12.33 17.19 -2.83
C TYR A 23 -12.30 17.42 -4.33
N ILE A 24 -11.11 17.52 -4.95
CA ILE A 24 -10.97 17.70 -6.40
C ILE A 24 -11.61 16.52 -7.16
N TYR A 25 -11.42 15.28 -6.68
CA TYR A 25 -12.06 14.11 -7.26
C TYR A 25 -13.59 14.23 -7.22
N CYS A 26 -14.17 14.57 -6.06
CA CYS A 26 -15.62 14.73 -5.90
C CYS A 26 -16.19 15.98 -6.58
N TRP A 27 -15.36 17.00 -6.79
CA TRP A 27 -15.71 18.19 -7.56
C TRP A 27 -16.09 17.83 -8.99
N GLY A 28 -15.33 16.91 -9.60
CA GLY A 28 -15.64 16.32 -10.90
C GLY A 28 -15.50 17.30 -12.06
N LYS A 29 -16.25 17.04 -13.15
CA LYS A 29 -16.23 17.87 -14.37
C LYS A 29 -17.05 19.15 -14.19
N PHE A 30 -16.76 20.18 -14.98
CA PHE A 30 -17.48 21.47 -14.95
C PHE A 30 -19.02 21.37 -15.02
N PRO A 31 -19.63 20.49 -15.84
CA PRO A 31 -21.09 20.32 -15.83
C PRO A 31 -21.66 19.89 -14.47
N ALA A 32 -20.91 19.08 -13.71
CA ALA A 32 -21.34 18.66 -12.37
C ALA A 32 -21.30 19.81 -11.36
N LEU A 33 -20.34 20.74 -11.49
CA LEU A 33 -20.32 21.99 -10.74
C LEU A 33 -21.57 22.82 -11.08
N LEU A 34 -21.82 23.03 -12.38
CA LEU A 34 -22.94 23.86 -12.83
C LEU A 34 -24.28 23.30 -12.34
N LEU A 35 -24.46 21.98 -12.41
CA LEU A 35 -25.64 21.31 -11.87
C LEU A 35 -25.80 21.55 -10.36
N ARG A 36 -24.73 21.42 -9.58
CA ARG A 36 -24.78 21.68 -8.13
C ARG A 36 -25.07 23.14 -7.81
N LEU A 37 -24.54 24.08 -8.61
CA LEU A 37 -24.83 25.50 -8.48
C LEU A 37 -26.31 25.78 -8.79
N LEU A 38 -26.86 25.18 -9.84
CA LEU A 38 -28.28 25.30 -10.19
C LEU A 38 -29.18 24.71 -9.09
N ILE A 39 -28.84 23.53 -8.54
CA ILE A 39 -29.54 22.93 -7.39
C ILE A 39 -29.50 23.88 -6.19
N SER A 40 -28.35 24.50 -5.95
CA SER A 40 -28.16 25.44 -4.85
C SER A 40 -29.03 26.69 -4.99
N ILE A 41 -29.04 27.31 -6.17
CA ILE A 41 -29.89 28.47 -6.49
C ILE A 41 -31.36 28.09 -6.39
N GLY A 42 -31.77 27.00 -7.04
CA GLY A 42 -33.16 26.53 -7.03
C GLY A 42 -33.66 26.18 -5.62
N GLY A 43 -32.82 25.53 -4.81
CA GLY A 43 -33.14 25.22 -3.42
C GLY A 43 -33.32 26.47 -2.56
N VAL A 44 -32.46 27.48 -2.74
CA VAL A 44 -32.65 28.80 -2.08
C VAL A 44 -33.96 29.44 -2.54
N THR A 45 -34.28 29.44 -3.84
CA THR A 45 -35.55 29.98 -4.35
C THR A 45 -36.76 29.29 -3.69
N VAL A 46 -36.75 27.97 -3.58
CA VAL A 46 -37.82 27.20 -2.91
C VAL A 46 -37.94 27.59 -1.43
N ILE A 47 -36.82 27.70 -0.71
CA ILE A 47 -36.81 28.13 0.70
C ILE A 47 -37.36 29.55 0.85
N LEU A 48 -37.02 30.46 -0.07
CA LEU A 48 -37.55 31.82 -0.05
C LEU A 48 -39.07 31.85 -0.29
N LEU A 49 -39.56 31.05 -1.22
CA LEU A 49 -41.00 30.91 -1.50
C LEU A 49 -41.72 30.33 -0.27
N LEU A 50 -41.23 29.22 0.30
CA LEU A 50 -41.82 28.63 1.52
C LEU A 50 -41.87 29.64 2.66
N GLY A 51 -40.79 30.40 2.86
CA GLY A 51 -40.75 31.42 3.89
C GLY A 51 -41.76 32.56 3.70
N SER A 52 -42.24 32.80 2.47
CA SER A 52 -43.34 33.76 2.23
C SER A 52 -44.71 33.20 2.63
N LEU A 53 -44.88 31.87 2.63
CA LEU A 53 -46.11 31.19 3.04
C LEU A 53 -46.19 30.95 4.56
N LEU A 54 -45.06 30.67 5.23
CA LEU A 54 -45.03 30.27 6.64
C LEU A 54 -44.91 31.44 7.66
N GLY A 55 -44.76 32.68 7.22
CA GLY A 55 -44.74 33.87 8.09
C GLY A 55 -43.40 34.18 8.79
N GLU A 56 -43.35 35.26 9.59
CA GLU A 56 -42.11 35.85 10.15
C GLU A 56 -41.40 34.99 11.21
N GLY A 57 -42.14 34.11 11.91
CA GLY A 57 -41.56 33.22 12.94
C GLY A 57 -40.54 32.21 12.41
N PHE A 58 -40.45 32.03 11.08
CA PHE A 58 -39.52 31.12 10.43
C PHE A 58 -38.21 31.80 9.98
N GLY A 59 -38.00 33.08 10.28
CA GLY A 59 -36.89 33.89 9.76
C GLY A 59 -35.49 33.31 9.99
N PHE A 60 -35.16 32.91 11.22
CA PHE A 60 -33.84 32.36 11.55
C PHE A 60 -33.57 31.00 10.90
N ILE A 61 -34.57 30.10 10.93
CA ILE A 61 -34.47 28.76 10.33
C ILE A 61 -34.34 28.88 8.80
N ARG A 62 -35.12 29.77 8.19
CA ARG A 62 -35.03 30.11 6.76
C ARG A 62 -33.63 30.60 6.38
N PHE A 63 -33.04 31.47 7.19
CA PHE A 63 -31.70 31.99 6.95
C PHE A 63 -30.64 30.89 6.99
N LEU A 64 -30.65 30.03 8.03
CA LEU A 64 -29.73 28.91 8.14
C LEU A 64 -29.89 27.91 7.00
N LEU A 65 -31.12 27.51 6.67
CA LEU A 65 -31.40 26.64 5.53
C LEU A 65 -30.96 27.27 4.21
N GLY A 66 -31.15 28.59 4.06
CA GLY A 66 -30.70 29.36 2.90
C GLY A 66 -29.20 29.31 2.72
N ILE A 67 -28.41 29.53 3.79
CA ILE A 67 -26.95 29.42 3.74
C ILE A 67 -26.54 27.98 3.43
N MET A 68 -27.07 27.00 4.15
CA MET A 68 -26.75 25.59 3.94
C MET A 68 -27.04 25.15 2.50
N THR A 69 -28.17 25.56 1.95
CA THR A 69 -28.56 25.21 0.57
C THR A 69 -27.78 26.02 -0.46
N GLY A 70 -27.54 27.31 -0.21
CA GLY A 70 -26.80 28.23 -1.07
C GLY A 70 -25.29 27.92 -1.18
N LEU A 71 -24.74 27.24 -0.17
CA LEU A 71 -23.35 26.77 -0.18
C LEU A 71 -23.23 25.27 -0.55
N TYR A 72 -24.32 24.61 -0.95
CA TYR A 72 -24.30 23.19 -1.30
C TYR A 72 -23.24 22.81 -2.34
N TRP A 73 -23.02 23.68 -3.32
CA TRP A 73 -22.00 23.47 -4.35
C TRP A 73 -20.58 23.37 -3.76
N LEU A 74 -20.33 24.03 -2.63
CA LEU A 74 -19.04 24.08 -1.94
C LEU A 74 -18.88 22.92 -0.96
N TRP A 75 -19.83 22.71 -0.04
CA TRP A 75 -19.69 21.68 1.00
C TRP A 75 -20.13 20.28 0.55
N GLY A 76 -20.96 20.16 -0.50
CA GLY A 76 -21.44 18.88 -1.02
C GLY A 76 -20.30 17.92 -1.37
N PRO A 77 -19.29 18.32 -2.16
CA PRO A 77 -18.13 17.48 -2.46
C PRO A 77 -17.36 17.01 -1.22
N VAL A 78 -17.22 17.88 -0.20
CA VAL A 78 -16.60 17.52 1.09
C VAL A 78 -17.41 16.43 1.78
N PHE A 79 -18.74 16.57 1.81
CA PHE A 79 -19.64 15.60 2.42
C PHE A 79 -19.55 14.24 1.71
N TRP A 80 -19.59 14.21 0.37
CA TRP A 80 -19.50 12.98 -0.41
C TRP A 80 -18.16 12.27 -0.25
N ALA A 81 -17.05 13.00 -0.28
CA ALA A 81 -15.72 12.44 -0.01
C ALA A 81 -15.61 11.89 1.41
N SER A 82 -16.17 12.60 2.41
CA SER A 82 -16.16 12.13 3.81
C SER A 82 -16.99 10.85 3.98
N LEU A 83 -18.16 10.76 3.34
CA LEU A 83 -18.97 9.54 3.34
C LEU A 83 -18.20 8.35 2.75
N LYS A 84 -17.50 8.54 1.62
CA LYS A 84 -16.64 7.51 1.05
C LYS A 84 -15.58 7.06 2.05
N ASN A 85 -14.86 7.99 2.69
CA ASN A 85 -13.82 7.65 3.66
C ASN A 85 -14.38 6.86 4.86
N ILE A 86 -15.55 7.25 5.38
CA ILE A 86 -16.23 6.53 6.46
C ILE A 86 -16.56 5.09 6.05
N GLU A 87 -16.96 4.88 4.78
CA GLU A 87 -17.21 3.54 4.25
C GLU A 87 -15.99 2.63 4.34
N PHE A 88 -14.79 3.15 4.12
CA PHE A 88 -13.55 2.39 4.31
C PHE A 88 -13.14 2.27 5.78
N ARG A 89 -13.48 3.26 6.62
CA ARG A 89 -13.18 3.23 8.06
C ARG A 89 -14.04 2.26 8.88
N LYS A 90 -15.15 1.80 8.32
CA LYS A 90 -16.08 0.87 9.00
C LYS A 90 -15.45 -0.50 9.29
N TYR A 91 -14.43 -0.89 8.53
CA TYR A 91 -13.75 -2.17 8.73
C TYR A 91 -12.93 -2.14 10.03
N ALA A 92 -13.09 -3.15 10.87
CA ALA A 92 -12.45 -3.22 12.18
C ALA A 92 -10.94 -3.51 12.08
N TYR A 93 -10.54 -4.26 11.06
CA TYR A 93 -9.16 -4.72 10.87
C TYR A 93 -8.60 -4.24 9.54
N SER A 94 -7.31 -3.97 9.54
CA SER A 94 -6.55 -3.52 8.38
C SER A 94 -5.15 -4.10 8.39
N GLY A 95 -4.59 -4.31 7.21
CA GLY A 95 -3.21 -4.74 7.03
C GLY A 95 -2.50 -3.90 5.98
N PHE A 96 -1.20 -3.75 6.15
CA PHE A 96 -0.30 -3.31 5.11
C PHE A 96 0.07 -4.52 4.29
N TRP A 97 -0.21 -4.47 3.01
CA TRP A 97 0.04 -5.56 2.08
C TRP A 97 1.12 -5.14 1.10
N GLN A 98 2.06 -6.05 0.86
CA GLN A 98 3.14 -5.93 -0.10
C GLN A 98 3.15 -7.17 -0.99
N GLY A 99 3.23 -6.96 -2.29
CA GLY A 99 3.40 -8.02 -3.27
C GLY A 99 3.96 -7.43 -4.55
N ASP A 100 3.73 -8.11 -5.67
CA ASP A 100 4.31 -7.75 -6.95
C ASP A 100 3.22 -7.52 -7.99
N VAL A 101 3.53 -6.69 -8.98
CA VAL A 101 2.72 -6.53 -10.18
C VAL A 101 2.80 -7.82 -10.99
N ILE A 102 1.67 -8.52 -11.09
CA ILE A 102 1.53 -9.74 -11.88
C ILE A 102 1.25 -9.40 -13.33
N ASP A 103 0.39 -8.40 -13.56
CA ASP A 103 -0.03 -8.01 -14.90
C ASP A 103 -0.46 -6.53 -14.94
N ALA A 104 -0.25 -5.88 -16.07
CA ALA A 104 -0.58 -4.49 -16.31
C ALA A 104 -1.00 -4.29 -17.77
N PHE A 105 -2.28 -3.99 -18.00
CA PHE A 105 -2.83 -3.89 -19.35
C PHE A 105 -3.89 -2.80 -19.49
N VAL A 106 -4.11 -2.35 -20.73
CA VAL A 106 -5.09 -1.31 -21.07
C VAL A 106 -6.30 -1.94 -21.75
N THR A 107 -7.49 -1.60 -21.28
CA THR A 107 -8.76 -1.97 -21.91
C THR A 107 -9.48 -0.73 -22.42
N GLU A 108 -10.31 -0.91 -23.46
CA GLU A 108 -11.27 0.11 -23.88
C GLU A 108 -12.63 -0.22 -23.27
N GLU A 109 -13.20 0.73 -22.54
CA GLU A 109 -14.54 0.59 -21.95
C GLU A 109 -15.50 1.58 -22.64
N LEU A 110 -16.65 1.07 -23.08
CA LEU A 110 -17.72 1.86 -23.67
C LEU A 110 -18.46 2.61 -22.55
N ILE A 111 -18.23 3.93 -22.46
CA ILE A 111 -18.85 4.78 -21.44
C ILE A 111 -20.25 5.23 -21.85
N GLY A 112 -20.51 5.32 -23.16
CA GLY A 112 -21.81 5.70 -23.67
C GLY A 112 -21.87 5.67 -25.20
N LYS A 113 -23.09 5.61 -25.71
CA LYS A 113 -23.42 5.82 -27.12
C LYS A 113 -24.17 7.13 -27.21
N GLU A 114 -23.59 8.12 -27.87
CA GLU A 114 -24.29 9.37 -28.16
C GLU A 114 -24.75 9.34 -29.61
N GLU A 115 -26.06 9.41 -29.83
CA GLU A 115 -26.63 9.63 -31.15
C GLU A 115 -26.51 11.12 -31.47
N THR A 116 -25.57 11.47 -32.35
CA THR A 116 -25.36 12.84 -32.83
C THR A 116 -25.71 12.93 -34.30
N VAL A 117 -26.05 14.12 -34.78
CA VAL A 117 -26.38 14.33 -36.19
C VAL A 117 -25.16 14.93 -36.89
N ASN A 118 -24.73 14.37 -38.01
CA ASN A 118 -23.63 14.94 -38.81
C ASN A 118 -24.07 16.23 -39.53
N GLU A 119 -23.12 16.96 -40.14
CA GLU A 119 -23.41 18.20 -40.89
C GLU A 119 -24.39 18.00 -42.08
N ARG A 120 -24.71 16.75 -42.43
CA ARG A 120 -25.63 16.37 -43.50
C ARG A 120 -27.01 15.93 -42.99
N GLY A 121 -27.25 15.96 -41.67
CA GLY A 121 -28.55 15.59 -41.10
C GLY A 121 -28.73 14.10 -40.81
N GLU A 122 -27.69 13.28 -40.93
CA GLU A 122 -27.75 11.84 -40.67
C GLU A 122 -27.41 11.53 -39.20
N LEU A 123 -28.18 10.63 -38.59
CA LEU A 123 -27.91 10.13 -37.25
C LEU A 123 -26.67 9.25 -37.26
N VAL A 124 -25.64 9.67 -36.53
CA VAL A 124 -24.38 8.94 -36.32
C VAL A 124 -24.26 8.61 -34.84
N ILE A 125 -24.09 7.31 -34.54
CA ILE A 125 -23.81 6.85 -33.19
C ILE A 125 -22.31 7.05 -32.93
N VAL A 126 -21.97 8.02 -32.10
CA VAL A 126 -20.60 8.23 -31.61
C VAL A 126 -20.43 7.39 -30.34
N GLU A 127 -19.59 6.35 -30.43
CA GLU A 127 -19.22 5.53 -29.29
C GLU A 127 -18.13 6.23 -28.46
N ASN A 128 -18.49 6.68 -27.26
CA ASN A 128 -17.53 7.28 -26.33
C ASN A 128 -16.78 6.18 -25.59
N ARG A 129 -15.58 5.84 -26.06
CA ARG A 129 -14.69 4.83 -25.46
C ARG A 129 -13.62 5.50 -24.61
N GLU A 130 -13.49 5.09 -23.36
CA GLU A 130 -12.38 5.53 -22.50
C GLU A 130 -11.39 4.40 -22.29
N ARG A 131 -10.11 4.72 -22.42
CA ARG A 131 -9.03 3.78 -22.14
C ARG A 131 -8.83 3.70 -20.63
N ARG A 132 -8.94 2.48 -20.09
CA ARG A 132 -8.76 2.16 -18.67
C ARG A 132 -7.51 1.33 -18.48
N PHE A 133 -6.71 1.68 -17.48
CA PHE A 133 -5.56 0.91 -17.04
C PHE A 133 -6.00 -0.12 -15.99
N ASN A 134 -5.61 -1.37 -16.16
CA ASN A 134 -5.88 -2.46 -15.24
C ASN A 134 -4.55 -2.93 -14.68
N LEU A 135 -4.42 -2.84 -13.36
CA LEU A 135 -3.26 -3.34 -12.63
C LEU A 135 -3.69 -4.54 -11.81
N VAL A 136 -3.00 -5.66 -11.99
CA VAL A 136 -3.17 -6.89 -11.21
C VAL A 136 -1.93 -7.08 -10.37
N VAL A 137 -2.11 -7.17 -9.07
CA VAL A 137 -1.04 -7.40 -8.10
C VAL A 137 -1.37 -8.60 -7.26
N GLY A 138 -0.34 -9.32 -6.81
CA GLY A 138 -0.52 -10.43 -5.91
C GLY A 138 0.76 -10.81 -5.19
N ASP A 139 0.64 -11.77 -4.30
CA ASP A 139 1.75 -12.24 -3.48
C ASP A 139 1.87 -13.76 -3.50
N GLU A 140 2.93 -14.24 -2.84
CA GLU A 140 3.21 -15.67 -2.67
C GLU A 140 2.15 -16.44 -1.87
N THR A 141 1.28 -15.75 -1.12
CA THR A 141 0.20 -16.38 -0.35
C THR A 141 -1.01 -16.71 -1.21
N GLY A 142 -1.01 -16.28 -2.48
CA GLY A 142 -2.10 -16.46 -3.42
C GLY A 142 -3.18 -15.37 -3.33
N PHE A 143 -2.94 -14.30 -2.56
CA PHE A 143 -3.81 -13.13 -2.61
C PHE A 143 -3.58 -12.39 -3.93
N THR A 144 -4.67 -11.97 -4.58
CA THR A 144 -4.61 -11.19 -5.82
C THR A 144 -5.66 -10.09 -5.77
N SER A 145 -5.27 -8.89 -6.19
CA SER A 145 -6.15 -7.73 -6.31
C SER A 145 -6.01 -7.12 -7.69
N ARG A 146 -7.15 -6.73 -8.28
CA ARG A 146 -7.22 -6.02 -9.55
C ARG A 146 -7.80 -4.64 -9.33
N LEU A 147 -7.10 -3.63 -9.82
CA LEU A 147 -7.54 -2.24 -9.78
C LEU A 147 -7.65 -1.68 -11.19
N GLN A 148 -8.82 -1.18 -11.56
CA GLN A 148 -9.08 -0.55 -12.84
C GLN A 148 -9.26 0.96 -12.65
N VAL A 149 -8.49 1.77 -13.37
CA VAL A 149 -8.46 3.24 -13.24
C VAL A 149 -8.40 3.92 -14.60
N PRO A 150 -8.77 5.21 -14.72
CA PRO A 150 -8.53 5.97 -15.93
C PRO A 150 -7.04 5.96 -16.32
N LEU A 151 -6.74 5.72 -17.60
CA LEU A 151 -5.35 5.66 -18.08
C LEU A 151 -4.65 7.01 -17.92
N LYS A 152 -3.53 7.03 -17.19
CA LYS A 152 -2.63 8.17 -17.08
C LYS A 152 -1.29 7.86 -17.73
N ARG A 153 -0.63 8.87 -18.30
CA ARG A 153 0.63 8.71 -19.03
C ARG A 153 1.74 8.11 -18.16
N ASN A 154 1.77 8.44 -16.87
CA ASN A 154 2.76 7.95 -15.92
C ASN A 154 2.62 6.45 -15.60
N TYR A 155 1.46 5.83 -15.84
CA TYR A 155 1.27 4.39 -15.61
C TYR A 155 2.04 3.51 -16.61
N GLN A 156 2.55 4.07 -17.70
CA GLN A 156 3.42 3.35 -18.65
C GLN A 156 4.76 2.92 -18.04
N ALA A 157 5.17 3.54 -16.93
CA ALA A 157 6.42 3.18 -16.25
C ALA A 157 6.31 1.87 -15.46
N ILE A 158 5.09 1.43 -15.12
CA ILE A 158 4.87 0.25 -14.27
C ILE A 158 5.15 -1.01 -15.09
N ALA A 159 6.04 -1.85 -14.58
CA ALA A 159 6.44 -3.12 -15.17
C ALA A 159 5.95 -4.31 -14.33
N ILE A 160 5.85 -5.47 -14.98
CA ILE A 160 5.61 -6.74 -14.29
C ILE A 160 6.82 -7.04 -13.38
N GLY A 161 6.55 -7.48 -12.16
CA GLY A 161 7.56 -7.70 -11.12
C GLY A 161 7.92 -6.46 -10.31
N ASP A 162 7.32 -5.30 -10.59
CA ASP A 162 7.45 -4.15 -9.69
C ASP A 162 6.80 -4.44 -8.34
N ALA A 163 7.43 -3.98 -7.27
CA ALA A 163 6.84 -4.02 -5.94
C ALA A 163 5.59 -3.14 -5.88
N ALA A 164 4.54 -3.67 -5.27
CA ALA A 164 3.26 -3.00 -5.09
C ALA A 164 2.83 -3.09 -3.62
N GLU A 165 2.45 -1.93 -3.07
CA GLU A 165 2.06 -1.78 -1.68
C GLU A 165 0.65 -1.19 -1.59
N MET A 166 -0.16 -1.68 -0.66
CA MET A 166 -1.49 -1.14 -0.40
C MET A 166 -1.96 -1.41 1.03
N VAL A 167 -3.03 -0.73 1.44
CA VAL A 167 -3.79 -1.08 2.65
C VAL A 167 -4.94 -1.99 2.26
N VAL A 168 -5.01 -3.14 2.92
CA VAL A 168 -6.13 -4.06 2.85
C VAL A 168 -6.99 -3.96 4.10
N MET A 169 -8.30 -4.17 3.96
CA MET A 169 -9.27 -3.99 5.02
C MET A 169 -10.14 -5.23 5.14
N SER A 170 -10.44 -5.65 6.36
CA SER A 170 -11.22 -6.84 6.67
C SER A 170 -12.13 -6.65 7.87
N ASN A 171 -13.21 -7.42 7.89
CA ASN A 171 -14.04 -7.62 9.08
C ASN A 171 -13.52 -8.76 9.99
N ARG A 172 -12.46 -9.48 9.58
CA ARG A 172 -11.85 -10.56 10.36
C ARG A 172 -10.46 -10.16 10.84
N GLY A 173 -10.15 -10.51 12.10
CA GLY A 173 -8.86 -10.18 12.73
C GLY A 173 -7.67 -10.96 12.18
N ASP A 174 -7.92 -12.10 11.56
CA ASP A 174 -6.90 -12.91 10.89
C ASP A 174 -6.53 -12.39 9.49
N LEU A 175 -7.26 -11.38 8.97
CA LEU A 175 -7.14 -10.87 7.60
C LEU A 175 -7.25 -11.96 6.51
N GLY A 176 -7.76 -13.15 6.84
CA GLY A 176 -7.86 -14.28 5.88
C GLY A 176 -8.88 -14.03 4.77
N ARG A 177 -9.76 -13.05 4.96
CA ARG A 177 -10.67 -12.55 3.92
C ARG A 177 -10.54 -11.04 3.79
N ILE A 178 -9.99 -10.56 2.68
CA ILE A 178 -9.95 -9.13 2.39
C ILE A 178 -11.29 -8.68 1.84
N ASN A 179 -11.87 -7.63 2.44
CA ASN A 179 -13.15 -7.07 2.04
C ASN A 179 -12.99 -5.87 1.10
N LYS A 180 -11.98 -5.05 1.35
CA LYS A 180 -11.66 -3.86 0.55
C LYS A 180 -10.16 -3.65 0.47
N THR A 181 -9.73 -3.04 -0.63
CA THR A 181 -8.35 -2.65 -0.90
C THR A 181 -8.33 -1.15 -1.15
N SER A 182 -7.24 -0.49 -0.75
CA SER A 182 -7.00 0.92 -1.03
C SER A 182 -6.37 1.13 -2.41
N ASP A 183 -5.92 2.37 -2.62
CA ASP A 183 -4.93 2.78 -3.61
C ASP A 183 -3.70 1.85 -3.60
N ILE A 184 -3.11 1.62 -4.77
CA ILE A 184 -1.85 0.88 -4.93
C ILE A 184 -0.71 1.87 -5.11
N TYR A 185 0.31 1.74 -4.27
CA TYR A 185 1.56 2.46 -4.37
C TYR A 185 2.63 1.57 -5.01
N VAL A 186 3.36 2.09 -6.00
CA VAL A 186 4.49 1.42 -6.65
C VAL A 186 5.76 2.17 -6.27
N PRO A 187 6.54 1.69 -5.29
CA PRO A 187 7.69 2.42 -4.73
C PRO A 187 8.77 2.71 -5.77
N ASN A 188 9.04 1.77 -6.69
CA ASN A 188 10.11 1.88 -7.71
C ASN A 188 10.02 3.17 -8.54
N HIS A 189 8.81 3.67 -8.75
CA HIS A 189 8.54 4.85 -9.57
C HIS A 189 7.89 6.00 -8.80
N ASN A 190 7.68 5.83 -7.48
CA ASN A 190 6.88 6.73 -6.64
C ASN A 190 5.50 7.04 -7.27
N LEU A 191 4.82 5.98 -7.75
CA LEU A 191 3.56 6.11 -8.48
C LEU A 191 2.38 5.61 -7.65
N TRP A 192 1.26 6.34 -7.77
CA TRP A 192 0.00 6.00 -7.14
C TRP A 192 -1.05 5.65 -8.19
N VAL A 193 -1.52 4.41 -8.13
CA VAL A 193 -2.59 3.91 -8.97
C VAL A 193 -3.86 3.88 -8.12
N SER A 194 -4.75 4.84 -8.38
CA SER A 194 -6.06 4.91 -7.73
C SER A 194 -7.07 5.66 -8.60
N ASP A 195 -8.32 5.20 -8.52
CA ASP A 195 -9.45 5.95 -9.04
C ASP A 195 -9.78 7.08 -8.05
N TYR A 196 -10.05 6.73 -6.79
CA TYR A 196 -10.24 7.65 -5.68
C TYR A 196 -9.00 7.69 -4.78
N PRO A 197 -8.42 8.86 -4.45
CA PRO A 197 -7.24 8.96 -3.58
C PRO A 197 -7.64 8.77 -2.11
N LEU A 198 -7.79 7.52 -1.66
CA LEU A 198 -8.25 7.20 -0.32
C LEU A 198 -7.17 7.49 0.73
N LEU A 199 -5.91 7.16 0.43
CA LEU A 199 -4.82 7.22 1.38
C LEU A 199 -4.18 8.61 1.42
N LEU A 200 -3.80 9.03 2.63
CA LEU A 200 -2.85 10.13 2.80
C LEU A 200 -1.46 9.66 2.35
N ARG A 201 -1.13 10.01 1.10
CA ARG A 201 0.05 9.49 0.39
C ARG A 201 1.36 9.74 1.13
N GLU A 202 1.54 10.94 1.67
CA GLU A 202 2.77 11.30 2.41
C GLU A 202 2.96 10.41 3.64
N THR A 203 1.90 10.25 4.44
CA THR A 203 1.94 9.39 5.63
C THR A 203 2.10 7.91 5.27
N PHE A 204 1.49 7.47 4.17
CA PHE A 204 1.65 6.09 3.70
C PHE A 204 3.09 5.80 3.28
N VAL A 205 3.72 6.70 2.54
CA VAL A 205 5.14 6.55 2.14
C VAL A 205 6.04 6.49 3.37
N GLU A 206 5.76 7.29 4.40
CA GLU A 206 6.48 7.21 5.67
C GLU A 206 6.33 5.84 6.35
N VAL A 207 5.10 5.32 6.45
CA VAL A 207 4.82 3.99 7.02
C VAL A 207 5.49 2.89 6.19
N SER A 208 5.45 2.98 4.86
CA SER A 208 6.15 2.05 3.96
C SER A 208 7.65 2.03 4.22
N HIS A 209 8.31 3.19 4.33
CA HIS A 209 9.73 3.25 4.64
C HIS A 209 10.07 2.70 6.02
N GLN A 210 9.22 2.94 7.03
CA GLN A 210 9.42 2.40 8.38
C GLN A 210 9.32 0.88 8.41
N LEU A 211 8.33 0.29 7.72
CA LEU A 211 8.14 -1.15 7.67
C LEU A 211 9.26 -1.84 6.87
N ASN A 212 9.58 -1.31 5.67
CA ASN A 212 10.66 -1.84 4.85
C ASN A 212 12.05 -1.67 5.49
N GLY A 213 12.26 -0.62 6.30
CA GLY A 213 13.51 -0.40 7.03
C GLY A 213 13.69 -1.36 8.21
N GLN A 214 12.62 -1.65 8.95
CA GLN A 214 12.65 -2.63 10.06
C GLN A 214 12.99 -4.04 9.57
N ASP A 215 12.45 -4.43 8.41
CA ASP A 215 12.75 -5.74 7.82
C ASP A 215 14.23 -5.86 7.42
N ARG A 216 14.82 -4.80 6.85
CA ARG A 216 16.25 -4.77 6.50
C ARG A 216 17.16 -4.85 7.72
N ASP A 217 16.86 -4.07 8.76
CA ASP A 217 17.63 -4.08 10.01
C ASP A 217 17.56 -5.44 10.73
N ALA A 218 16.43 -6.14 10.64
CA ALA A 218 16.28 -7.48 11.18
C ALA A 218 17.10 -8.52 10.39
N GLN A 219 17.06 -8.46 9.06
CA GLN A 219 17.85 -9.32 8.18
C GLN A 219 19.35 -9.13 8.39
N ASP A 220 19.83 -7.88 8.45
CA ASP A 220 21.24 -7.57 8.67
C ASP A 220 21.76 -8.07 10.04
N ARG A 221 20.90 -8.06 11.08
CA ARG A 221 21.26 -8.60 12.40
C ARG A 221 21.35 -10.13 12.38
N ASP A 222 20.41 -10.80 11.72
CA ASP A 222 20.41 -12.25 11.60
C ASP A 222 21.62 -12.74 10.79
N GLU A 223 22.01 -12.01 9.72
CA GLU A 223 23.21 -12.32 8.95
C GLU A 223 24.49 -12.15 9.78
N ARG A 224 24.63 -11.05 10.54
CA ARG A 224 25.78 -10.89 11.46
C ARG A 224 25.81 -11.95 12.55
N TYR A 225 24.66 -12.29 13.12
CA TYR A 225 24.62 -13.32 14.15
C TYR A 225 25.00 -14.69 13.59
N ARG A 226 24.58 -15.01 12.36
CA ARG A 226 25.02 -16.22 11.65
C ARG A 226 26.52 -16.18 11.38
N SER A 227 27.08 -15.07 10.87
CA SER A 227 28.52 -14.98 10.60
C SER A 227 29.35 -15.17 11.87
N ASP A 228 28.97 -14.51 12.96
CA ASP A 228 29.68 -14.60 14.25
C ASP A 228 29.64 -16.02 14.82
N ARG A 229 28.51 -16.72 14.66
CA ARG A 229 28.37 -18.13 15.07
C ARG A 229 29.26 -19.07 14.25
N PHE A 230 29.32 -18.88 12.93
CA PHE A 230 30.17 -19.68 12.05
C PHE A 230 31.67 -19.44 12.29
N GLU A 231 32.04 -18.23 12.72
CA GLU A 231 33.42 -17.89 13.06
C GLU A 231 33.81 -18.50 14.42
N SER A 232 32.95 -18.39 15.43
CA SER A 232 33.19 -19.00 16.74
C SER A 232 33.20 -20.54 16.72
N GLU A 233 32.38 -21.20 15.89
CA GLU A 233 32.45 -22.65 15.69
C GLU A 233 33.74 -23.10 14.99
N ARG A 234 34.25 -22.30 14.04
CA ARG A 234 35.56 -22.56 13.39
C ARG A 234 36.72 -22.41 14.35
N ASP A 235 36.67 -21.41 15.24
CA ASP A 235 37.69 -21.21 16.26
C ASP A 235 37.72 -22.34 17.30
N LEU A 236 36.54 -22.85 17.68
CA LEU A 236 36.41 -24.01 18.58
C LEU A 236 36.97 -25.28 17.94
N GLN A 237 36.61 -25.59 16.68
CA GLN A 237 37.17 -26.74 15.96
C GLN A 237 38.69 -26.63 15.77
N SER A 238 39.19 -25.41 15.55
CA SER A 238 40.62 -25.17 15.43
C SER A 238 41.33 -25.42 16.76
N ARG A 239 40.75 -24.97 17.89
CA ARG A 239 41.28 -25.25 19.24
C ARG A 239 41.28 -26.73 19.58
N GLU A 240 40.18 -27.45 19.34
CA GLU A 240 40.13 -28.91 19.57
C GLU A 240 41.18 -29.65 18.73
N ARG A 241 41.39 -29.23 17.48
CA ARG A 241 42.41 -29.82 16.60
C ARG A 241 43.85 -29.55 17.10
N TYR A 242 44.09 -28.43 17.78
CA TYR A 242 45.39 -28.17 18.41
C TYR A 242 45.59 -29.00 19.69
N GLU A 243 44.56 -29.12 20.53
CA GLU A 243 44.65 -29.92 21.77
C GLU A 243 44.84 -31.42 21.52
N ASP A 244 44.24 -31.97 20.45
CA ASP A 244 44.41 -33.38 20.10
C ASP A 244 45.82 -33.68 19.55
N ARG A 245 46.45 -32.69 18.89
CA ARG A 245 47.83 -32.80 18.38
C ARG A 245 48.86 -32.83 19.51
N ASP A 246 48.64 -32.06 20.58
CA ASP A 246 49.51 -32.06 21.76
C ASP A 246 49.32 -33.33 22.62
N ARG A 247 48.11 -33.89 22.70
CA ARG A 247 47.89 -35.21 23.34
C ARG A 247 48.55 -36.36 22.57
N GLY A 248 48.57 -36.32 21.23
CA GLY A 248 49.27 -37.30 20.40
C GLY A 248 50.80 -37.23 20.54
N GLY A 249 51.37 -36.03 20.62
CA GLY A 249 52.83 -35.82 20.72
C GLY A 249 53.44 -36.27 22.06
N ALA A 250 52.69 -36.16 23.16
CA ALA A 250 53.15 -36.59 24.48
C ALA A 250 53.32 -38.12 24.61
N ILE A 251 52.54 -38.91 23.85
CA ILE A 251 52.63 -40.37 23.88
C ILE A 251 53.88 -40.86 23.12
N GLU A 252 54.29 -40.16 22.07
CA GLU A 252 55.38 -40.59 21.18
C GLU A 252 56.79 -40.25 21.73
N LEU A 253 56.93 -39.18 22.52
CA LEU A 253 58.18 -38.82 23.19
C LEU A 253 58.55 -39.75 24.36
N SER A 254 57.59 -40.50 24.92
CA SER A 254 57.85 -41.48 25.99
C SER A 254 58.46 -42.81 25.50
N ARG A 255 58.39 -43.12 24.20
CA ARG A 255 58.86 -44.40 23.63
C ARG A 255 60.29 -44.38 23.09
N ARG A 256 60.93 -43.21 22.96
CA ARG A 256 62.24 -43.09 22.28
C ARG A 256 63.49 -43.09 23.18
N SER A 257 63.36 -43.17 24.51
CA SER A 257 64.52 -43.06 25.43
C SER A 257 65.06 -44.38 26.02
N ARG A 258 64.59 -45.56 25.58
CA ARG A 258 65.09 -46.86 26.08
C ARG A 258 65.61 -47.77 24.96
N ARG A 259 66.70 -47.37 24.30
CA ARG A 259 67.53 -48.32 23.53
C ARG A 259 68.95 -47.80 23.29
N ARG A 260 69.77 -47.77 24.34
CA ARG A 260 71.23 -47.83 24.23
C ARG A 260 71.84 -48.15 25.59
N SER A 261 71.91 -49.44 25.92
CA SER A 261 73.01 -49.95 26.73
C SER A 261 73.14 -51.46 26.55
N ARG A 262 74.40 -51.90 26.60
CA ARG A 262 74.95 -53.24 26.80
C ARG A 262 75.41 -54.10 25.62
N ASN A 263 76.68 -54.48 25.79
CA ASN A 263 77.44 -55.67 25.39
C ASN A 263 78.23 -55.56 24.08
N ARG A 264 79.53 -55.88 24.03
CA ARG A 264 80.41 -56.70 24.91
C ARG A 264 81.91 -56.44 24.54
N PRO A 265 82.93 -57.13 25.13
CA PRO A 265 84.25 -56.57 25.42
C PRO A 265 85.40 -57.17 24.58
N SER A 266 86.59 -56.67 24.88
CA SER A 266 87.97 -57.05 24.53
C SER A 266 88.30 -58.51 24.15
N THR A 267 89.21 -58.69 23.19
CA THR A 267 90.52 -59.37 23.41
C THR A 267 91.46 -59.27 22.17
N ASN A 268 92.74 -59.01 22.46
CA ASN A 268 94.02 -59.41 21.82
C ASN A 268 94.22 -59.17 20.31
N TRP A 269 95.33 -58.61 19.81
CA TRP A 269 96.76 -58.76 20.16
C TRP A 269 97.52 -57.42 20.14
#